data_AF-A0A1Q7E4N6-F1
#
_entry.id   AF-A0A1Q7E4N6-F1
#
_cell.length_a   1.000
_cell.length_b   1.000
_cell.length_c   1.000
_cell.angle_alpha   90.00
_cell.angle_beta   90.00
_cell.angle_gamma   90.00
#
_symmetry.space_group_name_H-M   'P 1'
#
loop_
_entity.id
_entity.type
_entity.pdbx_description
1 polymer ?
#
loop_
_entity_poly.entity_id
_entity_poly.type
_entity_poly.pdbx_seq_one_letter_code
_entity_poly.pdbx_strand_id
1 'polypeptide(L)'
;MAGESRDDYEAAVREVAARLRSHGVMVTGAESPDDLANLLDAVERFEGAVEAHGGDLMVDDLKSPQPDDPHFVLPRRTRGEGLRAYIGRIDEATTNLRRHPRQPD
;
A
#
# COMPACT_ATOMS: atom_id res chain seq x y z
N MET A 1 -10.37 -24.22 25.24
CA MET A 1 -9.42 -23.36 24.52
C MET A 1 -9.85 -23.34 23.05
N ALA A 2 -10.83 -22.51 22.70
CA ALA A 2 -11.32 -22.37 21.31
C ALA A 2 -11.93 -20.97 21.08
N GLY A 3 -11.39 -19.97 21.80
CA GLY A 3 -11.74 -18.55 21.66
C GLY A 3 -10.60 -17.71 21.09
N GLU A 4 -9.35 -18.15 21.28
CA GLU A 4 -8.15 -17.40 20.87
C GLU A 4 -8.10 -17.14 19.36
N SER A 5 -8.41 -18.14 18.52
CA SER A 5 -8.21 -18.04 17.07
C SER A 5 -9.08 -17.01 16.34
N ARG A 6 -10.27 -16.67 16.87
CA ARG A 6 -11.16 -15.71 16.22
C ARG A 6 -10.88 -14.27 16.67
N ASP A 7 -10.65 -14.08 17.96
CA ASP A 7 -10.23 -12.80 18.51
C ASP A 7 -8.85 -12.38 17.95
N ASP A 8 -7.91 -13.31 17.83
CA ASP A 8 -6.60 -13.08 17.19
C ASP A 8 -6.76 -12.67 15.72
N TYR A 9 -7.69 -13.33 15.00
CA TYR A 9 -7.96 -13.02 13.60
C TYR A 9 -8.59 -11.62 13.41
N GLU A 10 -9.57 -11.26 14.24
CA GLU A 10 -10.18 -9.93 14.21
C GLU A 10 -9.18 -8.84 14.61
N ALA A 11 -8.27 -9.13 15.55
CA ALA A 11 -7.18 -8.22 15.92
C ALA A 11 -6.22 -8.01 14.74
N ALA A 12 -5.80 -9.07 14.06
CA ALA A 12 -4.93 -9.00 12.89
C ALA A 12 -5.56 -8.16 11.76
N VAL A 13 -6.85 -8.36 11.46
CA VAL A 13 -7.57 -7.57 10.44
C VAL A 13 -7.58 -6.08 10.80
N ARG A 14 -7.80 -5.74 12.07
CA ARG A 14 -7.78 -4.35 12.55
C ARG A 14 -6.40 -3.72 12.44
N GLU A 15 -5.36 -4.48 12.74
CA GLU A 15 -3.97 -4.06 12.59
C GLU A 15 -3.64 -3.77 11.14
N VAL A 16 -3.96 -4.69 10.22
CA VAL A 16 -3.77 -4.51 8.77
C VAL A 16 -4.48 -3.24 8.28
N ALA A 17 -5.75 -3.06 8.67
CA ALA A 17 -6.51 -1.86 8.34
C ALA A 17 -5.91 -0.57 8.94
N ALA A 18 -5.35 -0.63 10.15
CA ALA A 18 -4.66 0.49 10.76
C ALA A 18 -3.37 0.85 10.00
N ARG A 19 -2.58 -0.16 9.61
CA ARG A 19 -1.38 0.02 8.81
C ARG A 19 -1.71 0.66 7.46
N LEU A 20 -2.68 0.13 6.72
CA LEU A 20 -3.13 0.70 5.44
C LEU A 20 -3.54 2.19 5.56
N ARG A 21 -4.26 2.57 6.62
CA ARG A 21 -4.59 3.98 6.89
C ARG A 21 -3.35 4.82 7.17
N SER A 22 -2.35 4.25 7.86
CA SER A 22 -1.07 4.90 8.08
C SER A 22 -0.31 5.14 6.78
N HIS A 23 -0.51 4.35 5.73
CA HIS A 23 0.03 4.61 4.38
C HIS A 23 -0.88 5.52 3.52
N GLY A 24 -1.90 6.14 4.11
CA GLY A 24 -2.84 7.03 3.39
C GLY A 24 -3.89 6.29 2.55
N VAL A 25 -3.97 4.96 2.68
CA VAL A 25 -4.95 4.14 1.98
C VAL A 25 -6.28 4.18 2.73
N MET A 26 -7.34 4.57 2.02
CA MET A 26 -8.68 4.61 2.57
C MET A 26 -9.30 3.21 2.57
N VAL A 27 -9.49 2.65 3.76
CA VAL A 27 -10.26 1.43 4.02
C VAL A 27 -11.55 1.78 4.75
N THR A 28 -12.66 1.17 4.34
CA THR A 28 -14.01 1.47 4.84
C THR A 28 -14.44 0.53 5.97
N GLY A 29 -13.75 -0.59 6.16
CA GLY A 29 -14.10 -1.65 7.09
C GLY A 29 -15.15 -2.62 6.54
N ALA A 30 -15.66 -2.38 5.32
CA ALA A 30 -16.53 -3.30 4.60
C ALA A 30 -15.74 -4.29 3.72
N GLU A 31 -14.42 -4.09 3.60
CA GLU A 31 -13.53 -4.95 2.84
C GLU A 31 -13.33 -6.31 3.52
N SER A 32 -13.22 -7.36 2.70
CA SER A 32 -12.95 -8.71 3.20
C SER A 32 -11.52 -8.78 3.77
N PRO A 33 -11.25 -9.62 4.77
CA PRO A 33 -9.90 -9.86 5.28
C PRO A 33 -8.89 -10.21 4.18
N ASP A 34 -9.26 -11.09 3.25
CA ASP A 34 -8.43 -11.43 2.09
C ASP A 34 -8.15 -10.22 1.20
N ASP A 35 -9.14 -9.35 0.99
CA ASP A 35 -8.96 -8.13 0.20
C ASP A 35 -8.00 -7.15 0.90
N LEU A 36 -8.07 -7.04 2.23
CA LEU A 36 -7.16 -6.22 3.03
C LEU A 36 -5.72 -6.77 3.02
N ALA A 37 -5.57 -8.09 3.12
CA ALA A 37 -4.27 -8.75 3.03
C ALA A 37 -3.63 -8.53 1.64
N ASN A 38 -4.39 -8.77 0.57
CA ASN A 38 -3.94 -8.54 -0.80
C ASN A 38 -3.54 -7.07 -1.05
N LEU A 39 -4.28 -6.14 -0.44
CA LEU A 39 -3.97 -4.72 -0.54
C LEU A 39 -2.68 -4.35 0.20
N LEU A 40 -2.48 -4.87 1.41
CA LEU A 40 -1.24 -4.66 2.15
C LEU A 40 -0.04 -5.20 1.37
N ASP A 41 -0.16 -6.42 0.86
CA ASP A 41 0.83 -7.06 -0.02
C ASP A 41 1.21 -6.20 -1.23
N ALA A 42 0.22 -5.56 -1.87
CA ALA A 42 0.46 -4.68 -3.01
C ALA A 42 1.22 -3.40 -2.60
N VAL A 43 0.87 -2.81 -1.46
CA VAL A 43 1.57 -1.65 -0.89
C VAL A 43 3.03 -2.00 -0.58
N GLU A 44 3.28 -3.13 0.07
CA GLU A 44 4.64 -3.57 0.41
C GLU A 44 5.50 -3.85 -0.85
N ARG A 45 4.90 -4.39 -1.92
CA ARG A 45 5.59 -4.58 -3.21
C ARG A 45 5.96 -3.26 -3.87
N PHE A 46 5.13 -2.24 -3.73
CA PHE A 46 5.40 -0.91 -4.21
C PHE A 46 6.56 -0.28 -3.41
N GLU A 47 6.48 -0.32 -2.08
CA GLU A 47 7.54 0.18 -1.19
C GLU A 47 8.90 -0.47 -1.48
N GLY A 48 8.94 -1.79 -1.59
CA GLY A 48 10.19 -2.49 -1.95
C GLY A 48 10.70 -2.14 -3.36
N ALA A 49 9.83 -1.72 -4.29
CA ALA A 49 10.26 -1.20 -5.58
C ALA A 49 10.83 0.22 -5.46
N VAL A 50 10.29 1.08 -4.60
CA VAL A 50 10.82 2.42 -4.27
C VAL A 50 12.22 2.30 -3.69
N GLU A 51 12.40 1.48 -2.64
CA GLU A 51 13.70 1.27 -1.99
C GLU A 51 14.74 0.73 -2.98
N ALA A 52 14.37 -0.21 -3.85
CA ALA A 52 15.26 -0.78 -4.85
C ALA A 52 15.69 0.21 -5.95
N HIS A 53 14.99 1.34 -6.08
CA HIS A 53 15.33 2.44 -6.99
C HIS A 53 16.03 3.61 -6.29
N GLY A 54 16.31 3.50 -4.99
CA GLY A 54 17.00 4.51 -4.21
C GLY A 54 16.09 5.58 -3.62
N GLY A 55 14.77 5.41 -3.68
CA GLY A 55 13.84 6.30 -2.98
C GLY A 55 13.96 6.10 -1.47
N ASP A 56 14.14 7.19 -0.72
CA ASP A 56 14.15 7.14 0.73
C ASP A 56 12.71 7.23 1.23
N LEU A 57 12.17 6.11 1.72
CA LEU A 57 10.81 6.05 2.26
C LEU A 57 10.55 7.05 3.40
N MET A 58 11.59 7.54 4.09
CA MET A 58 11.48 8.57 5.14
C MET A 58 11.32 10.00 4.57
N VAL A 59 11.77 10.25 3.34
CA VAL A 59 11.73 11.56 2.67
C VAL A 59 10.61 11.60 1.64
N ASP A 60 10.49 10.54 0.84
CA ASP A 60 9.40 10.26 -0.11
C ASP A 60 8.18 9.67 0.61
N ASP A 61 7.78 10.27 1.73
CA ASP A 61 6.56 9.89 2.43
C ASP A 61 5.44 9.75 1.39
N LEU A 62 4.78 8.60 1.33
CA LEU A 62 3.73 8.27 0.34
C LEU A 62 2.57 9.30 0.35
N LYS A 63 2.58 10.23 1.32
CA LYS A 63 1.65 11.34 1.50
C LYS A 63 2.23 12.73 1.20
N SER A 64 3.54 12.87 0.98
CA SER A 64 4.20 14.16 0.82
C SER A 64 3.73 14.85 -0.48
N PRO A 65 3.35 16.15 -0.43
CA PRO A 65 2.95 16.91 -1.61
C PRO A 65 4.12 17.31 -2.53
N GLN A 66 5.36 17.07 -2.11
CA GLN A 66 6.60 17.29 -2.88
C GLN A 66 7.54 16.09 -2.71
N PRO A 67 7.28 14.95 -3.36
CA PRO A 67 8.29 13.91 -3.54
C PRO A 67 9.37 14.40 -4.52
N ASP A 68 10.59 13.87 -4.43
CA ASP A 68 11.61 14.14 -5.44
C ASP A 68 11.26 13.45 -6.78
N ASP A 69 10.54 12.32 -6.72
CA ASP A 69 9.95 11.65 -7.90
C ASP A 69 8.45 11.32 -7.69
N PRO A 70 7.54 11.81 -8.55
CA PRO A 70 6.12 11.46 -8.47
C PRO A 70 5.82 9.96 -8.64
N HIS A 71 6.75 9.15 -9.14
CA HIS A 71 6.61 7.69 -9.25
C HIS A 71 6.81 6.96 -7.92
N PHE A 72 7.35 7.62 -6.89
CA PHE A 72 7.46 7.07 -5.54
C PHE A 72 6.20 7.30 -4.69
N VAL A 73 5.15 7.91 -5.25
CA VAL A 73 3.89 8.16 -4.55
C VAL A 73 2.90 7.03 -4.79
N LEU A 74 2.29 6.54 -3.70
CA LEU A 74 1.22 5.56 -3.81
C LEU A 74 0.01 6.18 -4.55
N PRO A 75 -0.56 5.51 -5.57
CA PRO A 75 -1.79 5.97 -6.20
C PRO A 75 -2.89 6.22 -5.16
N ARG A 76 -3.60 7.34 -5.26
CA ARG A 76 -4.74 7.60 -4.35
C ARG A 76 -5.96 6.80 -4.78
N ARG A 77 -6.62 6.13 -3.83
CA ARG A 77 -7.91 5.45 -4.07
C ARG A 77 -8.98 6.48 -4.46
N THR A 78 -9.67 6.25 -5.56
CA THR A 78 -10.76 7.11 -6.03
C THR A 78 -12.07 6.77 -5.30
N ARG A 79 -12.95 7.77 -5.09
CA ARG A 79 -14.27 7.52 -4.52
C ARG A 79 -15.07 6.58 -5.44
N GLY A 80 -15.60 5.50 -4.87
CA GLY A 80 -16.35 4.48 -5.62
C GLY A 80 -15.47 3.42 -6.31
N GLU A 81 -14.15 3.52 -6.20
CA GLU A 81 -13.25 2.50 -6.73
C GLU A 81 -13.28 1.24 -5.86
N GLY A 82 -13.54 0.10 -6.52
CA GLY A 82 -13.47 -1.21 -5.89
C GLY A 82 -12.03 -1.57 -5.50
N LEU A 83 -11.86 -2.29 -4.40
CA LEU A 83 -10.53 -2.56 -3.85
C LEU A 83 -9.60 -3.30 -4.83
N ARG A 84 -10.14 -4.27 -5.58
CA ARG A 84 -9.37 -5.00 -6.60
C ARG A 84 -8.87 -4.12 -7.74
N ALA A 85 -9.68 -3.16 -8.18
CA ALA A 85 -9.26 -2.19 -9.20
C ALA A 85 -8.14 -1.30 -8.67
N TYR A 86 -8.27 -0.88 -7.41
CA TYR A 86 -7.25 -0.10 -6.73
C TYR A 86 -5.93 -0.86 -6.56
N ILE A 87 -5.97 -2.13 -6.13
CA ILE A 87 -4.81 -3.03 -6.07
C ILE A 87 -4.12 -3.11 -7.44
N GLY A 88 -4.88 -3.31 -8.51
CA GLY A 88 -4.33 -3.35 -9.86
C GLY A 88 -3.58 -2.08 -10.26
N ARG A 89 -4.02 -0.90 -9.82
CA ARG A 89 -3.28 0.36 -10.05
C ARG A 89 -1.98 0.45 -9.26
N ILE A 90 -1.94 -0.10 -8.05
CA ILE A 90 -0.69 -0.17 -7.26
C ILE A 90 0.30 -1.12 -7.95
N ASP A 91 -0.15 -2.27 -8.45
CA ASP A 91 0.70 -3.20 -9.19
C ASP A 91 1.21 -2.61 -10.52
N GLU A 92 0.37 -1.85 -11.21
CA GLU A 92 0.77 -1.12 -12.41
C GLU A 92 1.82 -0.05 -12.09
N ALA A 93 1.60 0.75 -11.04
CA ALA A 93 2.57 1.74 -10.57
C ALA A 93 3.91 1.08 -10.19
N THR A 94 3.86 -0.05 -9.48
CA THR A 94 5.04 -0.85 -9.12
C THR A 94 5.79 -1.33 -10.38
N THR A 95 5.07 -1.79 -11.39
CA THR A 95 5.67 -2.26 -12.64
C THR A 95 6.30 -1.12 -13.43
N ASN A 96 5.64 0.04 -13.47
CA ASN A 96 6.17 1.24 -14.11
C ASN A 96 7.42 1.74 -13.40
N LEU A 97 7.41 1.75 -12.05
CA LEU A 97 8.56 2.12 -11.24
C LEU A 97 9.75 1.21 -11.51
N ARG A 98 9.54 -0.11 -11.58
CA ARG A 98 10.60 -1.08 -11.91
C ARG A 98 11.21 -0.90 -13.31
N ARG A 99 10.50 -0.24 -14.21
CA ARG A 99 11.00 0.10 -15.56
C ARG A 99 11.61 1.49 -15.62
N HIS A 100 11.39 2.32 -14.60
CA HIS A 100 11.90 3.68 -14.56
C HIS A 100 13.42 3.65 -14.35
N PRO A 101 14.20 4.49 -15.05
CA PRO A 101 15.62 4.61 -14.79
C PRO A 101 15.84 5.01 -13.33
N ARG A 102 16.81 4.37 -12.67
CA ARG A 102 17.21 4.77 -11.31
C ARG A 102 17.73 6.20 -11.36
N GLN A 103 17.29 7.02 -10.42
CA GLN A 103 17.81 8.37 -10.28
C GLN A 103 19.30 8.24 -9.88
N PRO A 104 20.23 8.85 -10.62
CA PRO A 104 21.64 8.81 -10.25
C PRO A 104 21.85 9.64 -8.98
N ASP A 105 22.58 9.06 -8.02
CA ASP A 105 23.17 9.72 -6.83
C ASP A 105 23.92 11.01 -7.20
#